data_AF-A0A7C7T380-F1
#
_entry.id   AF-A0A7C7T380-F1
#
_cell.length_a   1.000
_cell.length_b   1.000
_cell.length_c   1.000
_cell.angle_alpha   90.00
_cell.angle_beta   90.00
_cell.angle_gamma   90.00
#
_symmetry.space_group_name_H-M   'P 1'
#
loop_
_entity.id
_entity.type
_entity.pdbx_description
1 polymer ?
#
loop_
_entity_poly.entity_id
_entity_poly.type
_entity_poly.pdbx_seq_one_letter_code
_entity_poly.pdbx_strand_id
1 'polypeptide(L)'
;MAHAKILRRIRDEKTNYNKRKRMLTGHRGFITVQISNENTHVQIHQPELKGDKVISSAHSRFLIQKEWKGSRKSIPASYLTGYLAGKKALGKGFNSAILYSGTRNYSQRMAAALKGVIDAGLEVPASEETFP
;
A
#
# COMPACT_ATOMS: atom_id res chain seq x y z
N MET A 1 29.78 -8.90 -26.17
CA MET A 1 28.86 -8.05 -25.41
C MET A 1 28.74 -8.61 -24.00
N ALA A 2 29.04 -7.84 -22.96
CA ALA A 2 28.88 -8.30 -21.58
C ALA A 2 27.38 -8.37 -21.23
N HIS A 3 26.85 -9.58 -21.05
CA HIS A 3 25.44 -9.77 -20.69
C HIS A 3 25.26 -9.53 -19.19
N ALA A 4 24.86 -8.31 -18.80
CA ALA A 4 24.52 -8.00 -17.42
C ALA A 4 23.24 -8.76 -17.02
N LYS A 5 23.29 -9.55 -15.94
CA LYS A 5 22.14 -10.30 -15.44
C LYS A 5 21.15 -9.36 -14.75
N ILE A 6 20.12 -8.91 -15.47
CA ILE A 6 19.07 -8.03 -14.93
C ILE A 6 18.03 -8.85 -14.16
N LEU A 7 17.69 -8.40 -12.95
CA LEU A 7 16.64 -9.00 -12.13
C LEU A 7 15.27 -8.96 -12.85
N ARG A 8 14.48 -10.03 -12.72
CA ARG A 8 13.15 -10.14 -13.37
C ARG A 8 12.23 -8.95 -13.06
N ARG A 9 12.15 -8.51 -11.80
CA ARG A 9 11.25 -7.41 -11.41
C ARG A 9 11.70 -6.03 -11.90
N ILE A 10 12.97 -5.87 -12.28
CA ILE A 10 13.47 -4.67 -12.96
C ILE A 10 13.02 -4.69 -14.41
N ARG A 11 13.15 -5.84 -15.09
CA ARG A 11 12.66 -6.04 -16.47
C ARG A 11 11.15 -5.80 -16.60
N ASP A 12 10.38 -6.24 -15.60
CA ASP A 12 8.93 -6.02 -15.54
C ASP A 12 8.52 -4.60 -15.06
N GLU A 13 9.46 -3.73 -14.70
CA GLU A 13 9.21 -2.39 -14.14
C GLU A 13 8.30 -2.36 -12.89
N LYS A 14 8.25 -3.48 -12.16
CA LYS A 14 7.37 -3.66 -10.99
C LYS A 14 7.99 -3.16 -9.70
N THR A 15 9.30 -2.95 -9.64
CA THR A 15 9.99 -2.67 -8.38
C THR A 15 11.19 -1.77 -8.57
N ASN A 16 11.18 -0.65 -7.85
CA ASN A 16 12.36 0.19 -7.70
C ASN A 16 13.19 -0.35 -6.53
N TYR A 17 14.29 -1.04 -6.84
CA TYR A 17 15.16 -1.68 -5.84
C TYR A 17 15.94 -0.67 -4.99
N ASN A 18 16.24 0.52 -5.51
CA ASN A 18 16.89 1.58 -4.72
C ASN A 18 15.97 2.09 -3.60
N LYS A 19 14.71 2.38 -3.94
CA LYS A 19 13.68 2.76 -2.94
C LYS A 19 13.41 1.61 -1.97
N ARG A 20 13.30 0.38 -2.48
CA ARG A 20 13.03 -0.81 -1.65
C ARG A 20 14.15 -1.06 -0.64
N LYS A 21 15.43 -0.95 -1.04
CA LYS A 21 16.58 -1.10 -0.16
C LYS A 21 16.49 -0.15 1.04
N ARG A 22 16.23 1.14 0.79
CA ARG A 22 16.10 2.17 1.85
C ARG A 22 14.94 1.87 2.81
N MET A 23 13.81 1.43 2.27
CA MET A 23 12.65 1.03 3.08
C MET A 23 12.97 -0.16 3.99
N LEU A 24 13.65 -1.19 3.46
CA LEU A 24 13.99 -2.40 4.23
C LEU A 24 14.95 -2.12 5.39
N THR A 25 15.83 -1.11 5.27
CA THR A 25 16.70 -0.67 6.37
C THR A 25 15.92 -0.32 7.64
N GLY A 26 14.66 0.11 7.51
CA GLY A 26 13.80 0.43 8.65
C GLY A 26 13.30 -0.77 9.45
N HIS A 27 13.44 -2.00 8.95
CA HIS A 27 12.94 -3.24 9.60
C HIS A 27 11.44 -3.23 9.97
N ARG A 28 10.66 -2.32 9.37
CA ARG A 28 9.21 -2.19 9.57
C ARG A 28 8.45 -2.84 8.42
N GLY A 29 7.20 -3.20 8.68
CA GLY A 29 6.28 -3.52 7.60
C GLY A 29 6.04 -2.33 6.69
N PHE A 30 5.51 -2.60 5.51
CA PHE A 30 5.24 -1.56 4.54
C PHE A 30 3.86 -1.72 3.90
N ILE A 31 3.28 -0.58 3.56
CA ILE A 31 1.99 -0.47 2.91
C ILE A 31 2.23 -0.29 1.43
N THR A 32 1.55 -1.07 0.60
CA THR A 32 1.47 -0.82 -0.84
C THR A 32 0.06 -0.43 -1.21
N VAL A 33 -0.05 0.62 -2.03
CA VAL A 33 -1.32 1.08 -2.57
C VAL A 33 -1.26 0.98 -4.08
N GLN A 34 -2.07 0.10 -4.64
CA GLN A 34 -2.22 -0.09 -6.06
C GLN A 34 -3.57 0.42 -6.51
N ILE A 35 -3.54 1.42 -7.40
CA ILE A 35 -4.74 1.96 -8.03
C ILE A 35 -4.78 1.43 -9.46
N SER A 36 -5.83 0.71 -9.81
CA SER A 36 -6.11 0.29 -11.18
C SER A 36 -7.09 1.26 -11.84
N ASN A 37 -7.47 0.97 -13.09
CA ASN A 37 -8.41 1.80 -13.84
C ASN A 37 -9.80 1.88 -13.19
N GLU A 38 -10.14 0.91 -12.35
CA GLU A 38 -11.47 0.80 -11.74
C GLU A 38 -11.45 0.63 -10.22
N ASN A 39 -10.34 0.17 -9.64
CA ASN A 39 -10.30 -0.27 -8.24
C ASN A 39 -9.07 0.26 -7.51
N THR A 40 -9.14 0.24 -6.19
CA THR A 40 -8.03 0.50 -5.29
C THR A 40 -7.77 -0.77 -4.48
N HIS A 41 -6.50 -1.13 -4.34
CA HIS A 41 -6.04 -2.28 -3.58
C HIS A 41 -4.95 -1.82 -2.62
N VAL A 42 -5.14 -2.10 -1.33
CA VAL A 42 -4.21 -1.74 -0.26
C VAL A 42 -3.76 -3.01 0.41
N GLN A 43 -2.44 -3.18 0.56
CA GLN A 43 -1.85 -4.32 1.22
C GLN A 43 -0.81 -3.87 2.24
N ILE A 44 -0.74 -4.57 3.36
CA ILE A 44 0.26 -4.39 4.39
C ILE A 44 1.12 -5.64 4.41
N HIS A 45 2.42 -5.45 4.24
CA HIS A 45 3.39 -6.52 4.10
C HIS A 45 4.43 -6.48 5.20
N GLN A 46 4.90 -7.66 5.59
CA GLN A 46 6.10 -7.85 6.39
C GLN A 46 7.20 -8.44 5.49
N PRO A 47 8.38 -7.81 5.41
CA PRO A 47 9.50 -8.40 4.68
C PRO A 47 10.06 -9.61 5.43
N GLU A 48 10.21 -10.75 4.75
CA GLU A 48 10.93 -11.93 5.23
C GLU A 48 12.02 -12.34 4.23
N LEU A 49 13.00 -13.14 4.67
CA LEU A 49 14.13 -13.58 3.83
C LEU A 49 13.68 -14.37 2.59
N LYS A 50 12.61 -15.16 2.70
CA LYS A 50 12.07 -15.97 1.60
C LYS A 50 11.18 -15.16 0.65
N GLY A 51 10.70 -13.99 1.07
CA GLY A 51 9.76 -13.15 0.33
C GLY A 51 8.91 -12.28 1.25
N ASP A 52 8.12 -11.38 0.67
CA ASP A 52 7.22 -10.53 1.46
C ASP A 52 5.95 -11.30 1.84
N LYS A 53 5.63 -11.31 3.14
CA LYS A 53 4.40 -11.88 3.67
C LYS A 53 3.30 -10.83 3.73
N VAL A 54 2.14 -11.12 3.16
CA VAL A 54 0.97 -10.23 3.25
C VAL A 54 0.30 -10.42 4.61
N ILE A 55 0.33 -9.39 5.45
CA ILE A 55 -0.34 -9.40 6.75
C ILE A 55 -1.83 -9.08 6.56
N SER A 56 -2.15 -7.99 5.87
CA SER A 56 -3.53 -7.64 5.56
C SER A 56 -3.68 -7.16 4.12
N SER A 57 -4.89 -7.35 3.58
CA SER A 57 -5.27 -6.86 2.27
C SER A 57 -6.72 -6.38 2.26
N ALA A 58 -6.95 -5.32 1.50
CA ALA A 58 -8.27 -4.80 1.21
C ALA A 58 -8.35 -4.38 -0.26
N HIS A 59 -9.44 -4.76 -0.90
CA HIS A 59 -9.71 -4.43 -2.30
C HIS A 59 -11.05 -3.74 -2.37
N SER A 60 -11.15 -2.59 -3.04
CA SER A 60 -12.34 -1.73 -3.09
C SER A 60 -13.61 -2.37 -3.68
N ARG A 61 -13.55 -3.65 -4.07
CA ARG A 61 -14.71 -4.46 -4.42
C ARG A 61 -15.59 -4.77 -3.20
N PHE A 62 -15.04 -4.74 -1.99
CA PHE A 62 -15.84 -4.90 -0.77
C PHE A 62 -16.91 -3.80 -0.65
N LEU A 63 -16.69 -2.63 -1.25
CA LEU A 63 -17.65 -1.53 -1.25
C LEU A 63 -18.95 -1.90 -1.99
N ILE A 64 -18.89 -2.82 -2.96
CA ILE A 64 -20.08 -3.33 -3.66
C ILE A 64 -21.01 -4.03 -2.67
N GLN A 65 -20.45 -4.81 -1.74
CA GLN A 65 -21.22 -5.50 -0.68
C GLN A 65 -21.76 -4.51 0.37
N LYS A 66 -21.26 -3.28 0.39
CA LYS A 66 -21.72 -2.18 1.24
C LYS A 66 -22.60 -1.19 0.49
N GLU A 67 -23.17 -1.62 -0.64
CA GLU A 67 -24.10 -0.83 -1.46
C GLU A 67 -23.52 0.51 -1.95
N TRP A 68 -22.19 0.58 -2.11
CA TRP A 68 -21.52 1.77 -2.60
C TRP A 68 -21.84 2.01 -4.07
N LYS A 69 -22.57 3.10 -4.35
CA LYS A 69 -22.97 3.50 -5.72
C LYS A 69 -21.91 4.32 -6.46
N GLY A 70 -20.90 4.81 -5.76
CA GLY A 70 -19.85 5.66 -6.33
C GLY A 70 -18.75 4.88 -7.05
N SER A 71 -17.79 5.62 -7.62
CA SER A 71 -16.60 5.00 -8.21
C SER A 71 -15.75 4.28 -7.14
N ARG A 72 -15.28 3.07 -7.46
CA ARG A 72 -14.43 2.23 -6.59
C ARG A 72 -12.95 2.65 -6.57
N LYS A 73 -12.59 3.69 -7.33
CA LYS A 73 -11.25 4.31 -7.36
C LYS A 73 -11.24 5.77 -6.89
N SER A 74 -12.38 6.29 -6.43
CA SER A 74 -12.48 7.67 -5.93
C SER A 74 -11.61 7.88 -4.68
N ILE A 75 -11.43 9.14 -4.29
CA ILE A 75 -10.74 9.52 -3.04
C ILE A 75 -11.42 8.84 -1.83
N PRO A 76 -12.77 8.95 -1.64
CA PRO A 76 -13.45 8.26 -0.55
C PRO A 76 -13.33 6.74 -0.60
N ALA A 77 -13.45 6.13 -1.79
CA ALA A 77 -13.31 4.68 -1.92
C ALA A 77 -11.91 4.20 -1.56
N SER A 78 -10.88 4.99 -1.90
CA SER A 78 -9.49 4.71 -1.55
C SER A 78 -9.26 4.82 -0.04
N TYR A 79 -9.81 5.86 0.59
CA TYR A 79 -9.80 6.03 2.05
C TYR A 79 -10.43 4.84 2.77
N LEU A 80 -11.66 4.45 2.40
CA LEU A 80 -12.37 3.33 3.03
C LEU A 80 -11.63 2.00 2.84
N THR A 81 -10.98 1.81 1.69
CA THR A 81 -10.16 0.62 1.43
C THR A 81 -8.92 0.59 2.31
N GLY A 82 -8.25 1.73 2.50
CA GLY A 82 -7.14 1.86 3.44
C GLY A 82 -7.57 1.59 4.88
N TYR A 83 -8.69 2.17 5.31
CA TYR A 83 -9.25 1.98 6.64
C TYR A 83 -9.54 0.50 6.94
N LEU A 84 -10.15 -0.22 6.00
CA LEU A 84 -10.38 -1.65 6.15
C LEU A 84 -9.07 -2.45 6.25
N ALA A 85 -8.05 -2.12 5.45
CA ALA A 85 -6.75 -2.78 5.50
C ALA A 85 -6.06 -2.56 6.86
N GLY A 86 -6.14 -1.34 7.39
CA GLY A 86 -5.60 -0.96 8.70
C GLY A 86 -6.29 -1.71 9.84
N LYS A 87 -7.63 -1.74 9.87
CA LYS A 87 -8.38 -2.51 10.89
C LYS A 87 -8.04 -4.01 10.86
N LYS A 88 -7.91 -4.60 9.66
CA LYS A 88 -7.47 -5.99 9.52
C LYS A 88 -6.04 -6.23 9.99
N ALA A 89 -5.15 -5.25 9.84
CA ALA A 89 -3.76 -5.36 10.32
C ALA A 89 -3.70 -5.28 11.85
N LEU A 90 -4.44 -4.35 12.46
CA LEU A 90 -4.53 -4.24 13.92
C LEU A 90 -5.12 -5.50 14.55
N GLY A 91 -6.15 -6.10 13.93
CA GLY A 91 -6.69 -7.39 14.37
C GLY A 91 -5.70 -8.56 14.31
N LYS A 92 -4.57 -8.40 13.61
CA LYS A 92 -3.46 -9.35 13.55
C LYS A 92 -2.27 -8.94 14.42
N GLY A 93 -2.42 -7.92 15.27
CA GLY A 93 -1.38 -7.41 16.16
C GLY A 93 -0.29 -6.59 15.45
N PHE A 94 -0.58 -6.05 14.27
CA PHE A 94 0.37 -5.26 13.51
C PHE A 94 0.13 -3.77 13.72
N ASN A 95 1.11 -3.06 14.30
CA ASN A 95 0.91 -1.70 14.81
C ASN A 95 1.56 -0.59 13.97
N SER A 96 2.63 -0.89 13.24
CA SER A 96 3.40 0.15 12.52
C SER A 96 3.75 -0.25 11.10
N ALA A 97 3.64 0.67 10.13
CA ALA A 97 4.10 0.42 8.77
C ALA A 97 4.57 1.70 8.06
N ILE A 98 5.30 1.57 6.96
CA ILE A 98 5.77 2.69 6.13
C ILE A 98 5.15 2.59 4.73
N LEU A 99 4.78 3.71 4.11
CA LEU A 99 4.30 3.68 2.73
C LEU A 99 5.42 3.35 1.73
N TYR A 100 5.16 2.39 0.85
CA TYR A 100 5.99 2.07 -0.31
C TYR A 100 5.22 2.30 -1.62
N SER A 101 5.54 3.38 -2.31
CA SER A 101 4.96 3.73 -3.62
C SER A 101 5.56 2.94 -4.80
N GLY A 102 6.68 2.25 -4.58
CA GLY A 102 7.36 1.49 -5.64
C GLY A 102 7.80 2.36 -6.81
N THR A 103 7.39 1.98 -8.02
CA THR A 103 7.66 2.72 -9.27
C THR A 103 6.61 3.80 -9.56
N ARG A 104 5.54 3.89 -8.76
CA ARG A 104 4.44 4.82 -9.00
C ARG A 104 4.69 6.17 -8.33
N ASN A 105 4.10 7.20 -8.91
CA ASN A 105 4.07 8.53 -8.32
C ASN A 105 3.06 8.57 -7.17
N TYR A 106 3.39 9.38 -6.16
CA TYR A 106 2.47 9.67 -5.07
C TYR A 106 1.28 10.47 -5.63
N SER A 107 0.05 10.10 -5.26
CA SER A 107 -1.17 10.72 -5.78
C SER A 107 -2.16 10.96 -4.65
N GLN A 108 -3.11 11.88 -4.83
CA GLN A 108 -4.15 12.18 -3.84
C GLN A 108 -4.95 10.94 -3.42
N ARG A 109 -5.19 10.01 -4.34
CA ARG A 109 -5.87 8.73 -4.02
C ARG A 109 -5.02 7.81 -3.14
N MET A 110 -3.70 7.82 -3.35
CA MET A 110 -2.76 7.10 -2.49
C MET A 110 -2.67 7.74 -1.10
N ALA A 111 -2.67 9.08 -1.05
CA ALA A 111 -2.73 9.85 0.20
C ALA A 111 -4.01 9.56 0.99
N ALA A 112 -5.17 9.51 0.32
CA ALA A 112 -6.44 9.17 0.95
C ALA A 112 -6.44 7.74 1.53
N ALA A 113 -5.91 6.76 0.78
CA ALA A 113 -5.74 5.40 1.30
C ALA A 113 -4.81 5.36 2.51
N LEU A 114 -3.72 6.13 2.50
CA LEU A 114 -2.80 6.25 3.63
C LEU A 114 -3.50 6.86 4.86
N LYS A 115 -4.26 7.93 4.66
CA LYS A 115 -5.05 8.58 5.72
C LYS A 115 -6.03 7.60 6.36
N GLY A 116 -6.74 6.81 5.55
CA GLY A 116 -7.62 5.76 6.06
C GLY A 116 -6.89 4.71 6.91
N VAL A 117 -5.66 4.33 6.54
CA VAL A 117 -4.86 3.39 7.35
C VAL A 117 -4.46 4.00 8.69
N ILE A 118 -4.08 5.29 8.71
CA ILE A 118 -3.73 6.01 9.94
C ILE A 118 -4.94 6.13 10.85
N ASP A 119 -6.08 6.56 10.31
CA ASP A 119 -7.33 6.71 11.07
C ASP A 119 -7.89 5.37 11.57
N ALA A 120 -7.49 4.24 10.96
CA ALA A 120 -7.78 2.92 11.50
C ALA A 120 -7.04 2.63 12.82
N GLY A 121 -5.95 3.35 13.09
CA GLY A 121 -5.11 3.25 14.29
C GLY A 121 -3.70 2.69 14.05
N LEU A 122 -3.26 2.59 12.78
CA LEU A 122 -1.91 2.11 12.47
C LEU A 122 -0.91 3.27 12.48
N GLU A 123 0.23 3.10 13.14
CA GLU A 123 1.29 4.09 13.16
C GLU A 123 2.03 4.13 11.82
N VAL A 124 1.89 5.24 11.11
CA VAL A 124 2.55 5.47 9.82
C VAL A 124 3.15 6.87 9.79
N PRO A 125 4.45 7.02 9.47
CA PRO A 125 5.06 8.34 9.37
C PRO A 125 4.53 9.07 8.13
N ALA A 126 3.75 10.13 8.34
CA ALA A 126 3.22 11.00 7.30
C ALA A 126 2.93 12.39 7.88
N SER A 127 3.13 13.43 7.06
CA SER A 127 2.79 14.82 7.42
C SER A 127 1.33 15.12 7.12
N GLU A 128 0.64 15.82 8.01
CA GLU A 128 -0.80 16.11 7.86
C GLU A 128 -1.12 16.94 6.61
N GLU A 129 -0.23 17.85 6.22
CA GLU A 129 -0.35 18.70 5.03
C GLU A 129 -0.43 17.93 3.70
N THR A 130 -0.05 16.65 3.72
CA THR A 130 -0.02 15.80 2.52
C THR A 130 -1.39 15.15 2.22
N PHE A 131 -2.33 15.20 3.16
CA PHE A 131 -3.64 14.56 3.00
C PHE A 131 -4.64 15.46 2.25
N PRO A 132 -5.45 14.87 1.35
CA PRO A 132 -6.48 15.58 0.61
C PRO A 132 -7.74 15.85 1.44
#